data_AF-A0AAW2WQ42-F1
#
_entry.id   AF-A0AAW2WQ42-F1
#
_cell.length_a   1.000
_cell.length_b   1.000
_cell.length_c   1.000
_cell.angle_alpha   90.00
_cell.angle_beta   90.00
_cell.angle_gamma   90.00
#
_symmetry.space_group_name_H-M   'P 1'
#
loop_
_entity.id
_entity.type
_entity.pdbx_description
1 polymer ?
#
loop_
_entity_poly.entity_id
_entity_poly.type
_entity_poly.pdbx_seq_one_letter_code
_entity_poly.pdbx_strand_id
1 'polypeptide(L)'
;MANFWWHSMGTRRIHWTAWTDLCQLKDGGGLGFRQLESFNLALLAKQGWRLLTRPHSQVGNIFRAKYYPNSTFIDTSTGTWPSLTWCSIVATKDLLIRGGKWKVRTGYQIRIWRKWLSGAPNFHPISPPCILCTEATVLELIDAST
;
A
#
# COMPACT_ATOMS: atom_id res chain seq x y z
N MET A 1 12.90 -17.43 -8.69
CA MET A 1 11.66 -18.23 -8.54
C MET A 1 11.78 -19.64 -9.11
N ALA A 2 12.32 -19.82 -10.32
CA ALA A 2 12.54 -21.16 -10.88
C ALA A 2 13.40 -22.07 -9.97
N ASN A 3 14.38 -21.51 -9.26
CA ASN A 3 15.17 -22.23 -8.26
C ASN A 3 14.40 -22.65 -7.00
N PHE A 4 13.25 -22.05 -6.67
CA PHE A 4 12.47 -22.52 -5.51
C PHE A 4 11.70 -23.80 -5.84
N TRP A 5 11.12 -23.86 -7.05
CA TRP A 5 10.28 -24.98 -7.49
C TRP A 5 11.07 -26.14 -8.11
N TRP A 6 12.14 -25.84 -8.84
CA TRP A 6 12.85 -26.83 -9.64
C TRP A 6 14.26 -27.15 -9.14
N HIS A 7 14.72 -26.53 -8.06
CA HIS A 7 16.02 -26.86 -7.50
C HIS A 7 15.91 -28.02 -6.51
N SER A 8 16.87 -28.93 -6.57
CA SER A 8 17.14 -29.95 -5.56
C SER A 8 18.60 -29.80 -5.15
N MET A 9 18.89 -29.94 -3.85
CA MET A 9 20.25 -29.78 -3.33
C MET A 9 21.23 -30.67 -4.12
N GLY A 10 22.28 -30.07 -4.66
CA GLY A 10 23.38 -30.76 -5.34
C GLY A 10 23.27 -30.90 -6.87
N THR A 11 22.16 -30.55 -7.53
CA THR A 11 22.06 -30.61 -9.00
C THR A 11 21.38 -29.39 -9.62
N ARG A 12 22.02 -28.78 -10.62
CA ARG A 12 21.41 -27.74 -11.45
C ARG A 12 20.44 -28.39 -12.43
N ARG A 13 19.13 -28.18 -12.23
CA ARG A 13 18.10 -28.67 -13.16
C ARG A 13 17.87 -27.69 -14.30
N ILE A 14 17.44 -28.23 -15.43
CA ILE A 14 17.04 -27.47 -16.63
C ILE A 14 15.67 -26.85 -16.36
N HIS A 15 15.56 -25.54 -16.58
CA HIS A 15 14.29 -24.82 -16.56
C HIS A 15 13.72 -24.83 -17.98
N TRP A 16 12.75 -25.71 -18.24
CA TRP A 16 12.19 -25.92 -19.59
C TRP A 16 11.31 -24.79 -20.11
N THR A 17 10.82 -23.92 -19.23
CA THR A 17 9.86 -22.87 -19.56
C THR A 17 10.07 -21.67 -18.64
N ALA A 18 9.92 -20.45 -19.16
CA ALA A 18 10.06 -19.26 -18.34
C ALA A 18 8.91 -19.17 -17.32
N TRP A 19 9.20 -18.62 -16.13
CA TRP A 19 8.18 -18.45 -15.09
C TRP A 19 7.01 -17.58 -15.56
N THR A 20 7.28 -16.59 -16.40
CA THR A 20 6.28 -15.70 -17.02
C THR A 20 5.28 -16.48 -17.86
N ASP A 21 5.73 -17.50 -18.58
CA ASP A 21 4.88 -18.30 -19.48
C ASP A 21 4.01 -19.26 -18.66
N LEU A 22 4.57 -19.84 -17.58
CA LEU A 22 3.80 -20.65 -16.64
C LEU A 22 2.69 -19.85 -15.95
N CYS A 23 2.87 -18.53 -15.80
CA CYS A 23 1.86 -17.64 -15.21
C CYS A 23 0.73 -17.25 -16.17
N GLN A 24 0.85 -17.52 -17.47
CA GLN A 24 -0.24 -17.29 -18.43
C GLN A 24 -1.43 -18.20 -18.12
N LEU A 25 -2.63 -17.78 -18.53
CA LEU A 25 -3.83 -18.61 -18.43
C LEU A 25 -3.68 -19.90 -19.25
N LYS A 26 -4.42 -20.95 -18.86
CA LYS A 26 -4.42 -22.23 -19.59
C LYS A 26 -4.81 -22.05 -21.06
N ASP A 27 -5.82 -21.23 -21.33
CA ASP A 27 -6.28 -20.91 -22.68
C ASP A 27 -5.22 -20.15 -23.51
N GLY A 28 -4.28 -19.48 -22.83
CA GLY A 28 -3.14 -18.79 -23.44
C GLY A 28 -1.85 -19.61 -23.47
N GLY A 29 -1.93 -20.93 -23.20
CA GLY A 29 -0.77 -21.84 -23.25
C GLY A 29 0.09 -21.88 -21.98
N GLY A 30 -0.33 -21.25 -20.88
CA GLY A 30 0.33 -21.33 -19.58
C GLY A 30 -0.30 -22.34 -18.62
N LEU A 31 0.13 -22.34 -17.35
CA LEU A 31 -0.42 -23.21 -16.31
C LEU A 31 -1.37 -22.48 -15.35
N GLY A 32 -1.59 -21.18 -15.55
CA GLY A 32 -2.43 -20.33 -14.70
C GLY A 32 -1.79 -20.01 -13.35
N PHE A 33 -0.47 -20.12 -13.22
CA PHE A 33 0.22 -19.77 -11.98
C PHE A 33 0.15 -18.26 -11.72
N ARG A 34 0.18 -17.87 -10.45
CA ARG A 34 0.27 -16.45 -10.09
C ARG A 34 1.71 -16.00 -10.21
N GLN A 35 1.92 -14.79 -10.73
CA GLN A 35 3.20 -14.11 -10.64
C GLN A 35 3.54 -13.89 -9.16
N LEU A 36 4.46 -14.69 -8.63
CA LEU A 36 4.78 -14.75 -7.19
C LEU A 36 5.23 -13.39 -6.64
N GLU A 37 5.99 -12.64 -7.41
CA GLU A 37 6.44 -11.29 -7.03
C GLU A 37 5.26 -10.36 -6.80
N SER A 38 4.35 -10.26 -7.77
CA SER A 38 3.14 -9.44 -7.66
C SER A 38 2.22 -9.93 -6.53
N PHE A 39 2.12 -11.25 -6.34
CA PHE A 39 1.33 -11.83 -5.26
C PHE A 39 1.92 -11.52 -3.88
N ASN A 40 3.24 -11.64 -3.71
CA ASN A 40 3.92 -11.28 -2.48
C ASN A 40 3.82 -9.78 -2.18
N LEU A 41 4.00 -8.93 -3.21
CA LEU A 41 3.81 -7.50 -3.10
C LEU A 41 2.37 -7.16 -2.65
N ALA A 42 1.36 -7.84 -3.19
CA ALA A 42 -0.03 -7.67 -2.76
C ALA A 42 -0.27 -8.11 -1.31
N LEU A 43 0.37 -9.20 -0.85
CA LEU A 43 0.28 -9.64 0.55
C LEU A 43 0.94 -8.65 1.51
N LEU A 44 2.10 -8.11 1.15
CA LEU A 44 2.78 -7.06 1.91
C LEU A 44 1.95 -5.78 1.95
N ALA A 45 1.39 -5.37 0.81
CA ALA A 45 0.50 -4.22 0.71
C ALA A 45 -0.75 -4.40 1.58
N LYS A 46 -1.30 -5.61 1.66
CA LYS A 46 -2.40 -5.94 2.58
C LYS A 46 -2.01 -5.73 4.05
N GLN A 47 -0.76 -5.99 4.44
CA GLN A 47 -0.29 -5.67 5.79
C GLN A 47 -0.10 -4.16 5.99
N GLY A 48 0.50 -3.46 5.03
CA GLY A 48 0.60 -1.99 5.08
C GLY A 48 -0.78 -1.32 5.17
N TRP A 49 -1.77 -1.83 4.44
CA TRP A 49 -3.16 -1.38 4.51
C TRP A 49 -3.78 -1.58 5.90
N ARG A 50 -3.46 -2.68 6.59
CA ARG A 50 -3.90 -2.91 7.97
C ARG A 50 -3.25 -1.92 8.93
N LEU A 51 -1.97 -1.58 8.75
CA LEU A 51 -1.33 -0.53 9.56
C LEU A 51 -2.00 0.83 9.36
N LEU A 52 -2.52 1.10 8.16
CA LEU A 52 -3.27 2.34 7.86
C LEU A 52 -4.68 2.37 8.43
N THR A 53 -5.43 1.29 8.22
CA THR A 53 -6.86 1.26 8.57
C THR A 53 -7.13 0.81 10.01
N ARG A 54 -6.18 0.10 10.63
CA ARG A 54 -6.29 -0.41 12.01
C ARG A 54 -5.01 -0.14 12.80
N PRO A 55 -4.64 1.15 12.97
CA PRO A 55 -3.39 1.53 13.62
C PRO A 55 -3.31 1.07 15.09
N HIS A 56 -4.46 0.91 15.76
CA HIS A 56 -4.56 0.49 17.16
C HIS A 56 -4.60 -1.02 17.39
N SER A 57 -4.47 -1.83 16.35
CA SER A 57 -4.28 -3.28 16.53
C SER A 57 -2.98 -3.56 17.30
N GLN A 58 -2.86 -4.70 17.98
CA GLN A 58 -1.63 -5.05 18.73
C GLN A 58 -0.38 -4.95 17.84
N VAL A 59 -0.45 -5.50 16.62
CA VAL A 59 0.60 -5.39 15.62
C VAL A 59 0.82 -3.93 15.23
N GLY A 60 -0.24 -3.17 14.98
CA GLY A 60 -0.16 -1.74 14.67
C GLY A 60 0.55 -0.93 15.75
N ASN A 61 0.25 -1.17 17.03
CA ASN A 61 0.89 -0.52 18.17
C ASN A 61 2.39 -0.86 18.26
N ILE A 62 2.75 -2.14 18.05
CA ILE A 62 4.16 -2.57 18.04
C ILE A 62 4.94 -1.88 16.92
N PHE A 63 4.40 -1.89 15.68
CA PHE A 63 5.04 -1.26 14.54
C PHE A 63 5.12 0.26 14.71
N ARG A 64 4.06 0.89 15.21
CA ARG A 64 4.04 2.32 15.51
C ARG A 64 5.10 2.69 16.53
N ALA A 65 5.13 2.01 17.68
CA ALA A 65 6.09 2.30 18.75
C ALA A 65 7.54 2.16 18.27
N LYS A 66 7.83 1.17 17.42
CA LYS A 66 9.18 0.89 16.93
C LYS A 66 9.63 1.78 15.78
N TYR A 67 8.75 2.04 14.81
CA TYR A 67 9.16 2.62 13.52
C TYR A 67 8.58 4.01 13.25
N TYR A 68 7.45 4.38 13.89
CA TYR A 68 6.77 5.64 13.60
C TYR A 68 5.96 6.18 14.79
N PRO A 69 6.59 6.45 15.94
CA PRO A 69 5.86 6.79 17.17
C PRO A 69 5.05 8.08 17.02
N ASN A 70 5.64 9.08 16.35
CA ASN A 70 5.11 10.45 16.24
C ASN A 70 4.52 10.77 14.86
N SER A 71 4.30 9.76 14.02
CA SER A 71 3.82 9.96 12.64
C SER A 71 2.85 8.86 12.19
N THR A 72 2.37 8.96 10.95
CA THR A 72 1.50 7.95 10.33
C THR A 72 2.30 7.06 9.38
N PHE A 73 1.85 5.83 9.13
CA PHE A 73 2.50 4.92 8.19
C PHE A 73 2.71 5.52 6.79
N ILE A 74 1.82 6.41 6.32
CA ILE A 74 2.00 7.10 5.02
C ILE A 74 3.13 8.12 5.08
N ASP A 75 3.33 8.81 6.20
CA ASP A 75 4.33 9.90 6.28
C ASP A 75 5.73 9.38 6.66
N THR A 76 5.90 8.08 6.91
CA THR A 76 7.16 7.53 7.42
C THR A 76 8.19 7.23 6.35
N SER A 77 9.45 7.41 6.70
CA SER A 77 10.62 6.93 5.95
C SER A 77 11.11 5.59 6.52
N THR A 78 11.92 4.86 5.74
CA THR A 78 12.44 3.54 6.12
C THR A 78 13.34 3.57 7.37
N GLY A 79 13.95 4.72 7.69
CA GLY A 79 14.86 4.89 8.83
C GLY A 79 16.24 4.25 8.60
N THR A 80 17.13 4.35 9.59
CA THR A 80 18.56 3.98 9.46
C THR A 80 18.84 2.48 9.64
N TRP A 81 18.04 1.77 10.45
CA TRP A 81 18.22 0.34 10.74
C TRP A 81 16.89 -0.44 10.76
N PRO A 82 16.22 -0.54 9.61
CA PRO A 82 14.94 -1.24 9.49
C PRO A 82 15.10 -2.76 9.60
N SER A 83 14.07 -3.44 10.11
CA SER A 83 13.99 -4.90 9.91
C SER A 83 13.63 -5.20 8.46
N LEU A 84 14.00 -6.39 7.96
CA LEU A 84 13.63 -6.81 6.61
C LEU A 84 12.11 -6.78 6.39
N THR A 85 11.35 -7.19 7.41
CA THR A 85 9.88 -7.13 7.39
C THR A 85 9.39 -5.70 7.26
N TRP A 86 9.97 -4.75 8.00
CA TRP A 86 9.61 -3.34 7.90
C TRP A 86 9.93 -2.75 6.53
N CYS A 87 11.14 -3.00 6.00
CA CYS A 87 11.50 -2.60 4.63
C CYS A 87 10.48 -3.10 3.61
N SER A 88 10.10 -4.37 3.72
CA SER A 88 9.18 -5.02 2.79
C SER A 88 7.78 -4.40 2.85
N ILE A 89 7.32 -4.02 4.04
CA ILE A 89 6.03 -3.34 4.20
C ILE A 89 6.11 -1.89 3.68
N VAL A 90 7.16 -1.14 4.02
CA VAL A 90 7.35 0.24 3.56
C VAL A 90 7.48 0.32 2.03
N ALA A 91 8.11 -0.67 1.39
CA ALA A 91 8.19 -0.76 -0.07
C ALA A 91 6.80 -0.80 -0.75
N THR A 92 5.75 -1.19 -0.04
CA THR A 92 4.37 -1.22 -0.58
C THR A 92 3.62 0.11 -0.43
N LYS A 93 4.21 1.10 0.24
CA LYS A 93 3.59 2.40 0.52
C LYS A 93 3.13 3.10 -0.76
N ASP A 94 3.95 3.15 -1.80
CA ASP A 94 3.60 3.80 -3.07
C ASP A 94 2.50 3.05 -3.83
N LEU A 95 2.44 1.72 -3.71
CA LEU A 95 1.34 0.94 -4.27
C LEU A 95 0.03 1.28 -3.56
N LEU A 96 0.05 1.42 -2.24
CA LEU A 96 -1.12 1.78 -1.43
C LEU A 96 -1.57 3.22 -1.68
N ILE A 97 -0.65 4.18 -1.83
CA ILE A 97 -0.99 5.57 -2.15
C ILE A 97 -1.63 5.68 -3.53
N ARG A 98 -1.14 4.91 -4.52
CA ARG A 98 -1.67 4.92 -5.89
C ARG A 98 -3.01 4.19 -6.02
N GLY A 99 -3.18 3.06 -5.33
CA GLY A 99 -4.39 2.23 -5.42
C GLY A 99 -5.47 2.59 -4.40
N GLY A 100 -5.10 3.27 -3.31
CA GLY A 100 -5.99 3.66 -2.23
C GLY A 100 -6.89 4.81 -2.61
N LYS A 101 -8.15 4.73 -2.21
CA LYS A 101 -9.12 5.82 -2.35
C LYS A 101 -9.70 6.14 -0.99
N TRP A 102 -9.96 7.42 -0.76
CA TRP A 102 -10.66 7.85 0.44
C TRP A 102 -12.16 7.62 0.30
N LYS A 103 -12.75 7.09 1.37
CA LYS A 103 -14.19 7.11 1.57
C LYS A 103 -14.49 8.10 2.68
N VAL A 104 -15.11 9.22 2.32
CA VAL A 104 -15.48 10.24 3.30
C VAL A 104 -16.58 9.67 4.19
N ARG A 105 -16.42 9.83 5.50
CA ARG A 105 -17.45 9.56 6.50
C ARG A 105 -17.71 10.83 7.30
N THR A 106 -16.86 11.12 8.27
CA THR A 106 -16.92 12.32 9.11
C THR A 106 -15.95 13.41 8.68
N GLY A 107 -14.94 13.10 7.86
CA GLY A 107 -14.00 14.10 7.32
C GLY A 107 -12.86 14.54 8.24
N TYR A 108 -12.91 14.29 9.57
CA TYR A 108 -11.87 14.72 10.55
C TYR A 108 -10.43 14.34 10.21
N GLN A 109 -10.22 13.20 9.54
CA GLN A 109 -8.88 12.67 9.23
C GLN A 109 -8.42 13.00 7.80
N ILE A 110 -9.25 13.71 7.03
CA ILE A 110 -9.01 13.99 5.62
C ILE A 110 -8.66 15.46 5.49
N ARG A 111 -7.39 15.77 5.25
CA ARG A 111 -6.96 17.15 4.99
C ARG A 111 -7.40 17.56 3.59
N ILE A 112 -8.10 18.68 3.47
CA ILE A 112 -8.69 19.16 2.22
C ILE A 112 -7.61 19.28 1.14
N TRP A 113 -6.44 19.81 1.50
CA TRP A 113 -5.38 20.14 0.54
C TRP A 113 -4.44 18.97 0.19
N ARG A 114 -4.69 17.76 0.72
CA ARG A 114 -3.93 16.54 0.36
C ARG A 114 -4.61 15.76 -0.77
N LYS A 115 -3.95 14.70 -1.27
CA LYS A 115 -4.52 13.79 -2.28
C LYS A 115 -5.60 12.94 -1.62
N TRP A 116 -6.87 13.26 -1.86
CA TRP A 116 -7.99 12.48 -1.33
C TRP A 116 -9.22 12.38 -2.24
N LEU A 117 -9.40 13.34 -3.16
CA LEU A 117 -10.61 13.45 -3.95
C LEU A 117 -10.59 12.47 -5.13
N SER A 118 -11.40 11.41 -5.05
CA SER A 118 -11.51 10.43 -6.13
C SER A 118 -12.25 11.01 -7.34
N GLY A 119 -11.61 10.99 -8.51
CA GLY A 119 -12.21 11.47 -9.77
C GLY A 119 -11.77 12.88 -10.21
N ALA A 120 -11.07 13.63 -9.35
CA ALA A 120 -10.46 14.90 -9.74
C ALA A 120 -9.12 14.69 -10.47
N PRO A 121 -8.75 15.57 -11.42
CA PRO A 121 -7.39 15.56 -11.98
C PRO A 121 -6.39 15.73 -10.83
N ASN A 122 -5.44 14.78 -10.72
CA ASN A 122 -4.42 14.71 -9.68
C ASN A 122 -4.90 14.44 -8.24
N PHE A 123 -6.16 14.02 -8.04
CA PHE A 123 -6.74 13.66 -6.73
C PHE A 123 -6.79 14.79 -5.69
N HIS A 124 -6.68 16.04 -6.11
CA HIS A 124 -6.74 17.22 -5.26
C HIS A 124 -7.95 18.10 -5.60
N PRO A 125 -8.55 18.78 -4.62
CA PRO A 125 -9.51 19.83 -4.90
C PRO A 125 -8.83 20.99 -5.65
N ILE A 126 -9.51 21.54 -6.66
CA ILE A 126 -9.10 22.78 -7.33
C ILE A 126 -10.06 23.85 -6.82
N SER A 127 -9.57 24.75 -5.97
CA SER A 127 -10.35 25.89 -5.46
C SER A 127 -9.53 27.17 -5.56
N PRO A 128 -10.17 28.35 -5.64
CA PRO A 128 -9.48 29.62 -5.48
C PRO A 128 -8.80 29.72 -4.11
N PRO A 129 -7.76 30.57 -3.97
CA PRO A 129 -6.95 30.61 -2.76
C PRO A 129 -7.69 31.32 -1.62
N CYS A 130 -7.65 30.71 -0.44
CA CYS A 130 -7.96 31.29 0.88
C CYS A 130 -9.44 31.50 1.27
N ILE A 131 -10.14 30.42 1.60
CA ILE A 131 -11.23 30.48 2.60
C ILE A 131 -10.87 29.65 3.85
N LEU A 132 -10.10 28.57 3.69
CA LEU A 132 -9.81 27.60 4.76
C LEU A 132 -8.31 27.47 5.04
N CYS A 133 -7.96 27.14 6.28
CA CYS A 133 -6.58 26.97 6.74
C CYS A 133 -5.87 25.80 6.01
N THR A 134 -4.53 25.77 5.99
CA THR A 134 -3.73 24.70 5.36
C THR A 134 -3.92 23.33 6.01
N GLU A 135 -4.34 23.31 7.26
CA GLU A 135 -4.65 22.10 8.03
C GLU A 135 -6.15 21.78 8.08
N ALA A 136 -6.97 22.53 7.31
CA ALA A 136 -8.41 22.33 7.26
C ALA A 136 -8.78 20.91 6.80
N THR A 137 -9.80 20.36 7.45
CA THR A 137 -10.27 18.99 7.19
C THR A 137 -11.61 18.97 6.47
N VAL A 138 -11.92 17.88 5.77
CA VAL A 138 -13.19 17.73 5.03
C VAL A 138 -14.41 17.90 5.91
N LEU A 139 -14.28 17.73 7.23
CA LEU A 139 -15.34 18.05 8.19
C LEU A 139 -15.83 19.50 8.03
N GLU A 140 -14.93 20.45 7.83
CA GLU A 140 -15.28 21.88 7.68
C GLU A 140 -16.10 22.15 6.41
N LEU A 141 -16.16 21.17 5.49
CA LEU A 141 -16.98 21.22 4.28
C LEU A 141 -18.34 20.50 4.43
N ILE A 142 -18.58 19.81 5.55
CA ILE A 142 -19.81 19.06 5.79
C ILE A 142 -20.71 19.90 6.70
N ASP A 143 -21.86 20.34 6.18
CA ASP A 143 -22.86 21.03 6.99
C ASP A 143 -23.42 20.10 8.08
N ALA A 144 -23.56 20.63 9.30
CA ALA A 144 -23.96 19.85 10.47
C ALA A 144 -25.46 19.46 10.51
N SER A 145 -26.23 19.78 9.47
CA SER A 145 -27.70 19.70 9.45
C SER A 145 -28.27 18.40 8.87
N THR A 146 -27.50 17.31 8.79
CA THR A 146 -27.98 16.02 8.25
C THR A 146 -27.87 14.88 9.26
#